data_AF-A0A7I8D2U9-F1
#
_entry.id   AF-A0A7I8D2U9-F1
#
_cell.length_a   1.000
_cell.length_b   1.000
_cell.length_c   1.000
_cell.angle_alpha   90.00
_cell.angle_beta   90.00
_cell.angle_gamma   90.00
#
_symmetry.space_group_name_H-M   'P 1'
#
loop_
_entity.id
_entity.type
_entity.pdbx_description
1 polymer ?
#
loop_
_entity_poly.entity_id
_entity_poly.type
_entity_poly.pdbx_seq_one_letter_code
_entity_poly.pdbx_strand_id
1 'polypeptide(L)' 'MLAFLTQNFSTIVIGLILLAIVILVVIKLRRDKKKGNSSCGCGCSGCPNSSMCHKGKS' A
#
# COMPACT_ATOMS: atom_id res chain seq x y z
N MET A 1 -16.91 23.44 24.54
CA MET A 1 -16.42 22.93 23.24
C MET A 1 -15.12 22.13 23.33
N LEU A 2 -14.11 22.58 24.11
CA LEU A 2 -12.85 21.82 24.30
C LEU A 2 -13.04 20.43 24.95
N ALA A 3 -14.05 20.24 25.80
CA ALA A 3 -14.33 18.97 26.46
C ALA A 3 -14.64 17.80 25.50
N PHE A 4 -15.25 18.07 24.34
CA PHE A 4 -15.53 17.04 23.33
C PHE A 4 -14.24 16.50 22.69
N LEU A 5 -13.26 17.38 22.50
CA LEU A 5 -11.93 17.00 22.00
C LEU A 5 -11.19 16.16 23.03
N THR A 6 -11.28 16.49 24.32
CA THR A 6 -10.62 15.73 25.39
C THR A 6 -11.26 14.36 25.60
N GLN A 7 -12.59 14.26 25.55
CA GLN A 7 -13.32 13.02 25.77
C GLN A 7 -13.18 12.04 24.60
N ASN A 8 -13.01 12.54 23.38
CA ASN A 8 -12.77 11.73 22.17
C ASN A 8 -11.30 11.76 21.72
N PHE A 9 -10.40 12.28 22.55
CA PHE A 9 -8.99 12.45 22.22
C PHE A 9 -8.35 11.10 21.86
N SER A 10 -8.67 10.06 22.63
CA SER A 10 -8.19 8.70 22.38
C SER A 10 -8.60 8.18 21.00
N THR A 11 -9.87 8.36 20.62
CA THR A 11 -10.40 7.97 19.30
C THR A 11 -9.69 8.70 18.17
N ILE A 12 -9.44 10.00 18.32
CA ILE A 12 -8.71 10.80 17.32
C ILE A 12 -7.27 10.28 17.17
N VAL A 13 -6.58 10.02 18.27
CA VAL A 13 -5.21 9.50 18.26
C VAL A 13 -5.15 8.13 17.57
N ILE A 14 -6.05 7.22 17.92
CA ILE A 14 -6.13 5.88 17.30
C ILE A 14 -6.43 6.00 15.80
N GLY A 15 -7.36 6.88 15.43
CA GLY A 15 -7.67 7.17 14.02
C GLY A 15 -6.46 7.67 13.23
N LEU A 16 -5.66 8.57 13.81
CA LEU A 16 -4.44 9.06 13.19
C LEU A 16 -3.38 7.98 13.00
N ILE A 17 -3.22 7.08 13.99
CA ILE A 17 -2.29 5.95 13.89
C ILE A 17 -2.71 5.01 12.75
N LEU A 18 -3.98 4.64 12.68
CA LEU A 18 -4.50 3.80 11.60
C LEU A 18 -4.32 4.48 10.23
N LEU A 19 -4.61 5.77 10.13
CA LEU A 19 -4.40 6.55 8.90
C LEU A 19 -2.93 6.52 8.47
N ALA A 20 -2.01 6.73 9.41
CA ALA A 20 -0.57 6.69 9.15
C ALA A 20 -0.13 5.32 8.62
N ILE A 21 -0.61 4.22 9.20
CA ILE A 21 -0.32 2.86 8.72
C ILE A 21 -0.81 2.68 7.28
N VAL A 22 -2.05 3.10 6.96
CA VAL A 22 -2.59 2.99 5.59
C VAL A 22 -1.75 3.80 4.60
N ILE A 23 -1.36 5.03 4.95
CA ILE A 23 -0.48 5.87 4.12
C ILE A 23 0.86 5.18 3.87
N LEU A 24 1.49 4.61 4.90
CA LEU A 24 2.75 3.87 4.77
C LEU A 24 2.62 2.67 3.84
N VAL A 25 1.53 1.89 3.95
CA VAL A 25 1.24 0.77 3.05
C VAL A 25 1.09 1.25 1.61
N VAL A 26 0.34 2.32 1.37
CA VAL A 26 0.16 2.88 0.01
C VAL A 26 1.49 3.36 -0.56
N ILE A 27 2.32 4.04 0.23
CA ILE A 27 3.67 4.48 -0.19
C ILE A 27 4.55 3.28 -0.53
N LYS A 28 4.54 2.24 0.32
CA LYS A 28 5.22 0.96 0.08
C LYS A 28 4.79 0.37 -1.26
N LEU A 29 3.49 0.21 -1.48
CA LEU A 29 2.92 -0.31 -2.73
C LEU A 29 3.30 0.52 -3.95
N ARG A 30 3.31 1.86 -3.85
CA ARG A 30 3.74 2.75 -4.94
C ARG A 30 5.23 2.60 -5.24
N ARG A 31 6.07 2.52 -4.19
CA ARG A 31 7.52 2.34 -4.33
C ARG A 31 7.86 0.95 -4.88
N ASP A 32 7.15 -0.08 -4.43
CA ASP A 32 7.31 -1.45 -4.90
C ASP A 32 6.87 -1.58 -6.37
N LYS A 33 5.74 -0.97 -6.75
CA LYS A 33 5.35 -0.85 -8.17
C LYS A 33 6.41 -0.12 -9.01
N LYS A 34 6.98 0.99 -8.51
CA LYS A 34 8.03 1.73 -9.23
C LYS A 34 9.31 0.90 -9.39
N LYS A 35 9.62 0.03 -8.43
CA LYS A 35 10.76 -0.90 -8.49
C LYS A 35 10.50 -2.15 -9.35
N GLY A 36 9.32 -2.27 -9.97
CA GLY A 36 8.94 -3.45 -10.74
C GLY A 36 8.55 -4.66 -9.88
N ASN A 37 8.42 -4.49 -8.56
CA ASN A 37 7.87 -5.50 -7.67
C ASN A 37 6.35 -5.46 -7.80
N SER A 38 5.84 -6.28 -8.73
CA SER A 38 4.42 -6.59 -8.87
C SER A 38 3.95 -7.52 -7.75
N SER A 39 2.63 -7.63 -7.53
CA SER A 39 2.02 -8.48 -6.50
C SER A 39 2.43 -9.96 -6.57
N CYS A 40 3.03 -10.39 -7.68
CA CYS A 40 3.74 -11.67 -7.77
C CYS A 40 5.16 -11.47 -7.20
N GLY A 41 5.37 -11.89 -5.95
CA GLY A 41 6.61 -11.71 -5.17
C GLY A 41 7.91 -12.26 -5.76
N CYS A 42 7.88 -12.86 -6.95
CA CYS A 42 9.05 -13.38 -7.68
C CYS A 42 9.51 -12.46 -8.85
N GLY A 43 8.93 -11.26 -9.00
CA GLY A 43 9.17 -10.41 -10.16
C GLY A 43 8.62 -11.02 -11.46
N CYS A 44 8.55 -10.24 -12.54
CA CYS A 44 8.06 -10.75 -13.83
C CYS A 44 8.96 -11.83 -14.43
N SER A 45 10.24 -11.91 -14.04
CA SER A 45 11.22 -12.87 -14.57
C SER A 45 10.95 -14.32 -14.15
N GLY A 46 10.37 -14.54 -12.97
CA GLY A 46 10.01 -15.87 -12.46
C GLY A 46 8.50 -16.14 -12.39
N CYS A 47 7.69 -15.25 -12.99
CA CYS A 47 6.24 -15.37 -12.95
C CYS A 47 5.78 -16.50 -13.91
N PRO A 48 5.06 -17.54 -13.44
CA PRO A 48 4.54 -18.60 -14.31
C PRO A 48 3.53 -18.08 -15.35
N ASN A 49 2.97 -16.88 -15.12
CA ASN A 49 2.10 -16.18 -16.06
C ASN A 49 2.82 -15.11 -16.91
N SER A 50 4.16 -15.09 -16.90
CA SER A 50 4.99 -14.13 -17.67
C SER A 50 4.71 -14.20 -19.18
N SER A 51 4.40 -15.38 -19.70
CA SER A 51 4.03 -15.63 -21.11
C SER A 51 2.74 -14.92 -21.54
N MET A 52 1.82 -14.64 -20.61
CA MET A 52 0.57 -13.92 -20.88
C MET A 52 0.75 -12.41 -20.65
N CYS A 53 1.50 -12.00 -19.63
CA CYS A 53 1.67 -10.58 -19.27
C CYS A 53 2.55 -9.78 -20.25
N HIS A 54 3.47 -10.44 -20.98
CA HIS A 54 4.32 -9.79 -21.99
C HIS A 54 3.88 -10.09 -23.43
N LYS A 55 2.65 -10.58 -23.63
CA LYS A 55 2.08 -10.88 -24.95
C LYS A 55 1.70 -9.59 -25.70
N GLY A 56 2.72 -8.84 -26.11
CA GLY A 56 2.58 -7.55 -26.78
C GLY A 56 3.87 -7.13 -27.43
N LYS A 57 4.28 -7.88 -28.48
CA LYS A 57 4.98 -7.44 -29.71
C LYS A 57 5.43 -8.69 -30.49
N SER A 58 4.50 -9.24 -31.27
CA SER A 58 4.77 -10.00 -32.50
C SER A 58 3.99 -9.32 -33.60
#